data_AF-A0A960W1C8-F1
#
_entry.id   AF-A0A960W1C8-F1
#
_cell.length_a   1.000
_cell.length_b   1.000
_cell.length_c   1.000
_cell.angle_alpha   90.00
_cell.angle_beta   90.00
_cell.angle_gamma   90.00
#
_symmetry.space_group_name_H-M   'P 1'
#
loop_
_entity.id
_entity.type
_entity.pdbx_description
1 polymer ?
#
loop_
_entity_poly.entity_id
_entity_poly.type
_entity_poly.pdbx_seq_one_letter_code
_entity_poly.pdbx_strand_id
1 'polypeptide(L)'
;MKKKYIYYPILYILAFFLLDKIFLLDYFQKEFLQTGNVVYYRQRHLLFERMKKAIPKDSRNLAVAFGDSRAYAFSERLLSNENKKKWMVYNFSAPQAPPIYAYYWFEKMIQNKVFPSLVIFTISPEGFTDSLRLVHSPVLRLGVDKEFINKYWELFPEDDRHEYILDKLIALRSVEVDYKLMLSRLKNGELNQYDPSKNAYMAILNLYKGEQLAYTAFVNDIPRLESDSLRMRKLYFSNYKVDKTQFVFTEKLLELAQKNGVTVFVTWPKVYKELRKEYEKEKVKVVWQGELKQLVGKYGMKFYNFNEITKCDLFYDASHQSNLCFKEQINFLVEEYQKVK
;
A
#
# COMPACT_ATOMS: atom_id res chain seq x y z
N MET A 1 12.56 51.61 31.80
CA MET A 1 12.66 50.94 30.48
C MET A 1 11.68 49.76 30.45
N LYS A 2 10.69 49.75 29.55
CA LYS A 2 9.79 48.59 29.39
C LYS A 2 10.64 47.37 29.02
N LYS A 3 10.49 46.24 29.74
CA LYS A 3 11.27 45.01 29.55
C LYS A 3 10.94 44.34 28.21
N LYS A 4 11.39 44.91 27.10
CA LYS A 4 11.14 44.42 25.72
C LYS A 4 11.65 42.99 25.50
N TYR A 5 12.61 42.54 26.30
CA TYR A 5 13.15 41.17 26.31
C TYR A 5 12.09 40.09 26.62
N ILE A 6 10.97 40.43 27.28
CA ILE A 6 9.89 39.47 27.55
C ILE A 6 9.21 38.98 26.25
N TYR A 7 9.32 39.74 25.17
CA TYR A 7 8.76 39.38 23.87
C TYR A 7 9.69 38.50 23.04
N TYR A 8 10.97 38.34 23.41
CA TYR A 8 11.92 37.55 22.62
C TYR A 8 11.52 36.08 22.46
N PRO A 9 11.06 35.36 23.50
CA PRO A 9 10.55 34.00 23.33
C PRO A 9 9.35 33.93 22.36
N ILE A 10 8.46 34.92 22.41
CA ILE A 10 7.27 34.99 21.55
C ILE A 10 7.68 35.25 20.09
N LEU A 11 8.57 36.22 19.86
CA LEU A 11 9.10 36.51 18.54
C LEU A 11 9.88 35.33 17.95
N TYR A 12 10.62 34.60 18.80
CA TYR A 12 11.33 33.39 18.40
C TYR A 12 10.35 32.30 17.96
N ILE A 13 9.33 31.98 18.78
CA ILE A 13 8.30 31.00 18.42
C ILE A 13 7.58 31.41 17.13
N LEU A 14 7.24 32.70 16.98
CA LEU A 14 6.61 33.20 15.76
C LEU A 14 7.53 33.05 14.55
N ALA A 15 8.82 33.35 14.67
CA ALA A 15 9.79 33.17 13.60
C ALA A 15 9.89 31.70 13.18
N PHE A 16 9.98 30.76 14.13
CA PHE A 16 9.98 29.33 13.84
C PHE A 16 8.68 28.87 13.16
N PHE A 17 7.53 29.36 13.64
CA PHE A 17 6.24 29.06 13.04
C PHE A 17 6.14 29.59 11.59
N LEU A 18 6.71 30.75 11.30
CA LEU A 18 6.74 31.30 9.93
C LEU A 18 7.72 30.54 9.03
N LEU A 19 8.90 30.16 9.55
CA LEU A 19 9.87 29.34 8.81
C LEU A 19 9.29 27.96 8.46
N ASP A 20 8.50 27.37 9.36
CA ASP A 20 7.76 26.13 9.09
C ASP A 20 6.87 26.25 7.83
N LYS A 21 6.27 27.41 7.56
CA LYS A 21 5.37 27.60 6.40
C LYS A 21 6.06 27.56 5.05
N ILE A 22 7.39 27.62 5.00
CA ILE A 22 8.15 27.36 3.76
C ILE A 22 7.83 25.96 3.22
N PHE A 23 7.57 24.99 4.10
CA PHE A 23 7.24 23.62 3.70
C PHE A 23 5.83 23.49 3.09
N LEU A 24 4.98 24.53 3.14
CA LEU A 24 3.71 24.56 2.41
C LEU A 24 3.86 24.85 0.92
N LEU A 25 5.06 25.22 0.45
CA LEU A 25 5.30 25.43 -0.97
C LEU A 25 5.01 24.15 -1.76
N ASP A 26 4.41 24.33 -2.95
CA ASP A 26 3.97 23.24 -3.82
C ASP A 26 5.06 22.21 -4.11
N TYR A 27 6.31 22.66 -4.25
CA TYR A 27 7.45 21.76 -4.43
C TYR A 27 7.58 20.74 -3.29
N PHE A 28 7.55 21.18 -2.02
CA PHE A 28 7.70 20.29 -0.87
C PHE A 28 6.50 19.36 -0.68
N GLN A 29 5.30 19.83 -1.04
CA GLN A 29 4.07 19.06 -0.89
C GLN A 29 3.86 18.04 -2.02
N LYS A 30 4.15 18.41 -3.28
CA LYS A 30 3.77 17.66 -4.48
C LYS A 30 4.93 17.03 -5.24
N GLU A 31 6.11 17.62 -5.21
CA GLU A 31 7.24 17.21 -6.05
C GLU A 31 8.38 16.56 -5.25
N PHE A 32 8.59 16.94 -3.99
CA PHE A 32 9.72 16.47 -3.19
C PHE A 32 9.61 15.01 -2.72
N LEU A 33 10.50 14.12 -3.18
CA LEU A 33 10.53 12.69 -2.87
C LEU A 33 11.54 12.31 -1.77
N GLN A 34 11.07 12.23 -0.52
CA GLN A 34 11.90 12.03 0.68
C GLN A 34 12.24 10.59 1.03
N THR A 35 11.32 9.65 0.85
CA THR A 35 11.52 8.26 1.25
C THR A 35 11.07 7.33 0.14
N GLY A 36 11.48 6.06 0.21
CA GLY A 36 11.01 5.04 -0.72
C GLY A 36 9.49 5.00 -0.80
N ASN A 37 8.79 5.15 0.33
CA ASN A 37 7.32 5.06 0.38
C ASN A 37 6.63 6.15 -0.44
N VAL A 38 7.06 7.41 -0.33
CA VAL A 38 6.46 8.55 -1.06
C VAL A 38 6.47 8.32 -2.57
N VAL A 39 7.51 7.66 -3.09
CA VAL A 39 7.62 7.33 -4.52
C VAL A 39 6.43 6.47 -4.97
N TYR A 40 6.05 5.43 -4.22
CA TYR A 40 4.95 4.53 -4.60
C TYR A 40 3.62 5.27 -4.61
N TYR A 41 3.30 5.96 -3.52
CA TYR A 41 2.03 6.66 -3.36
C TYR A 41 1.84 7.69 -4.48
N ARG A 42 2.85 8.53 -4.74
CA ARG A 42 2.80 9.48 -5.86
C ARG A 42 2.72 8.79 -7.21
N GLN A 43 3.44 7.69 -7.39
CA GLN A 43 3.40 6.95 -8.64
C GLN A 43 2.00 6.40 -8.95
N ARG A 44 1.22 5.97 -7.93
CA ARG A 44 -0.13 5.44 -8.16
C ARG A 44 -1.09 6.47 -8.73
N HIS A 45 -0.94 7.75 -8.37
CA HIS A 45 -1.69 8.83 -9.03
C HIS A 45 -1.34 8.96 -10.52
N LEU A 46 -0.06 8.96 -10.88
CA LEU A 46 0.34 8.99 -12.29
C LEU A 46 -0.08 7.72 -13.04
N LEU A 47 -0.03 6.57 -12.38
CA LEU A 47 -0.45 5.29 -12.91
C LEU A 47 -1.94 5.32 -13.27
N PHE A 48 -2.78 5.87 -12.39
CA PHE A 48 -4.22 6.02 -12.61
C PHE A 48 -4.52 6.86 -13.85
N GLU A 49 -3.87 8.02 -13.99
CA GLU A 49 -4.05 8.89 -15.16
C GLU A 49 -3.62 8.21 -16.46
N ARG A 50 -2.53 7.43 -16.44
CA ARG A 50 -2.09 6.64 -17.59
C ARG A 50 -3.04 5.50 -17.91
N MET A 51 -3.52 4.80 -16.88
CA MET A 51 -4.46 3.70 -17.01
C MET A 51 -5.76 4.16 -17.68
N LYS A 52 -6.35 5.28 -17.25
CA LYS A 52 -7.56 5.87 -17.86
C LYS A 52 -7.40 6.13 -19.36
N LYS A 53 -6.22 6.57 -19.79
CA LYS A 53 -5.93 6.85 -21.21
C LYS A 53 -5.68 5.59 -22.05
N ALA A 54 -5.21 4.52 -21.41
CA ALA A 54 -4.85 3.27 -22.08
C ALA A 54 -6.05 2.33 -22.27
N ILE A 55 -6.91 2.19 -21.27
CA ILE A 55 -8.04 1.23 -21.27
C ILE A 55 -8.95 1.35 -22.50
N PRO A 56 -9.40 2.54 -22.93
CA PRO A 56 -10.31 2.64 -24.09
C PRO A 56 -9.71 2.12 -25.40
N LYS A 57 -8.39 1.93 -25.46
CA LYS A 57 -7.66 1.50 -26.66
C LYS A 57 -7.26 0.02 -26.63
N ASP A 58 -7.55 -0.69 -25.54
CA ASP A 58 -7.10 -2.07 -25.33
C ASP A 58 -8.31 -2.97 -25.08
N SER A 59 -8.46 -4.00 -25.91
CA SER A 59 -9.60 -4.94 -25.85
C SER A 59 -9.43 -6.03 -24.80
N ARG A 60 -8.30 -6.06 -24.08
CA ARG A 60 -8.03 -7.06 -23.04
C ARG A 60 -8.85 -6.81 -21.78
N ASN A 61 -9.06 -7.87 -21.01
CA ASN A 61 -9.62 -7.77 -19.66
C ASN A 61 -8.67 -7.01 -18.74
N LEU A 62 -9.21 -6.15 -17.89
CA LEU A 62 -8.44 -5.42 -16.90
C LEU A 62 -8.42 -6.17 -15.56
N ALA A 63 -7.23 -6.51 -15.08
CA ALA A 63 -6.98 -6.91 -13.70
C ALA A 63 -6.27 -5.78 -12.95
N VAL A 64 -6.70 -5.52 -11.71
CA VAL A 64 -6.06 -4.56 -10.82
C VAL A 64 -5.63 -5.25 -9.54
N ALA A 65 -4.37 -5.05 -9.14
CA ALA A 65 -3.86 -5.54 -7.86
C ALA A 65 -3.84 -4.42 -6.82
N PHE A 66 -4.40 -4.69 -5.65
CA PHE A 66 -4.35 -3.87 -4.45
C PHE A 66 -3.71 -4.65 -3.30
N GLY A 67 -3.13 -3.92 -2.35
CA GLY A 67 -2.54 -4.48 -1.14
C GLY A 67 -1.32 -3.70 -0.70
N ASP A 68 -0.55 -4.29 0.19
CA ASP A 68 0.72 -3.72 0.62
C ASP A 68 1.90 -4.14 -0.29
N SER A 69 3.12 -4.04 0.21
CA SER A 69 4.34 -4.47 -0.50
C SER A 69 4.37 -5.96 -0.87
N ARG A 70 3.55 -6.80 -0.24
CA ARG A 70 3.41 -8.23 -0.56
C ARG A 70 2.58 -8.48 -1.81
N ALA A 71 2.02 -7.45 -2.42
CA ALA A 71 1.30 -7.54 -3.70
C ALA A 71 2.10 -6.98 -4.89
N TYR A 72 3.31 -6.46 -4.67
CA TYR A 72 4.09 -5.73 -5.69
C TYR A 72 4.35 -6.49 -7.00
N ALA A 73 4.46 -7.82 -6.91
CA ALA A 73 4.85 -8.63 -8.05
C ALA A 73 3.68 -9.06 -8.93
N PHE A 74 2.42 -8.76 -8.58
CA PHE A 74 1.31 -8.99 -9.50
C PHE A 74 1.51 -8.14 -10.76
N SER A 75 1.70 -8.83 -11.88
CA SER A 75 2.27 -8.31 -13.12
C SER A 75 1.75 -9.09 -14.33
N GLU A 76 1.47 -8.39 -15.43
CA GLU A 76 1.15 -9.06 -16.69
C GLU A 76 2.34 -9.84 -17.25
N ARG A 77 3.57 -9.49 -16.89
CA ARG A 77 4.79 -10.19 -17.33
C ARG A 77 4.91 -11.60 -16.76
N LEU A 78 4.24 -11.85 -15.63
CA LEU A 78 4.22 -13.16 -14.97
C LEU A 78 3.05 -14.04 -15.44
N LEU A 79 2.15 -13.53 -16.27
CA LEU A 79 1.12 -14.34 -16.91
C LEU A 79 1.71 -15.33 -17.92
N SER A 80 0.99 -16.43 -18.18
CA SER A 80 1.25 -17.32 -19.31
C SER A 80 1.17 -16.55 -20.63
N ASN A 81 1.83 -17.04 -21.68
CA ASN A 81 1.83 -16.39 -23.00
C ASN A 81 0.41 -16.20 -23.57
N GLU A 82 -0.49 -17.14 -23.27
CA GLU A 82 -1.90 -17.04 -23.64
C GLU A 82 -2.61 -15.93 -22.86
N ASN A 83 -2.45 -15.91 -21.52
CA ASN A 83 -3.11 -14.93 -20.67
C ASN A 83 -2.60 -13.50 -20.89
N LYS A 84 -1.31 -13.32 -21.26
CA LYS A 84 -0.75 -12.01 -21.64
C LYS A 84 -1.50 -11.32 -22.77
N LYS A 85 -2.04 -12.09 -23.72
CA LYS A 85 -2.82 -11.58 -24.85
C LYS A 85 -4.25 -11.20 -24.45
N LYS A 86 -4.75 -11.73 -23.33
CA LYS A 86 -6.15 -11.57 -22.88
C LYS A 86 -6.29 -10.58 -21.72
N TRP A 87 -5.20 -10.28 -21.01
CA TRP A 87 -5.22 -9.50 -19.78
C TRP A 87 -4.22 -8.36 -19.79
N MET A 88 -4.65 -7.24 -19.22
CA MET A 88 -3.81 -6.19 -18.67
C MET A 88 -3.79 -6.31 -17.16
N VAL A 89 -2.64 -6.07 -16.55
CA VAL A 89 -2.52 -6.01 -15.09
C VAL A 89 -1.94 -4.65 -14.72
N TYR A 90 -2.63 -3.95 -13.83
CA TYR A 90 -2.13 -2.72 -13.20
C TYR A 90 -1.98 -2.95 -11.70
N ASN A 91 -0.85 -2.52 -11.13
CA ASN A 91 -0.56 -2.74 -9.73
C ASN A 91 -0.60 -1.44 -8.94
N PHE A 92 -1.60 -1.32 -8.08
CA PHE A 92 -1.84 -0.17 -7.21
C PHE A 92 -1.41 -0.43 -5.77
N SER A 93 -0.73 -1.53 -5.49
CA SER A 93 -0.24 -1.82 -4.14
C SER A 93 0.83 -0.81 -3.70
N ALA A 94 0.97 -0.55 -2.41
CA ALA A 94 1.92 0.43 -1.88
C ALA A 94 2.47 -0.02 -0.51
N PRO A 95 3.61 0.50 -0.05
CA PRO A 95 4.23 -0.03 1.16
C PRO A 95 3.33 0.22 2.37
N GLN A 96 3.08 -0.85 3.14
CA GLN A 96 2.21 -0.84 4.32
C GLN A 96 0.79 -0.34 4.07
N ALA A 97 0.31 -0.38 2.83
CA ALA A 97 -1.01 0.11 2.48
C ALA A 97 -2.13 -0.74 3.12
N PRO A 98 -2.97 -0.17 3.99
CA PRO A 98 -4.09 -0.88 4.60
C PRO A 98 -5.33 -0.90 3.67
N PRO A 99 -6.39 -1.69 3.97
CA PRO A 99 -7.60 -1.79 3.16
C PRO A 99 -8.25 -0.48 2.72
N ILE A 100 -8.25 0.55 3.57
CA ILE A 100 -8.75 1.88 3.21
C ILE A 100 -8.08 2.46 1.95
N TYR A 101 -6.78 2.20 1.75
CA TYR A 101 -6.06 2.69 0.56
C TYR A 101 -6.49 1.95 -0.72
N ALA A 102 -6.72 0.64 -0.62
CA ALA A 102 -7.29 -0.13 -1.73
C ALA A 102 -8.69 0.38 -2.09
N TYR A 103 -9.52 0.64 -1.07
CA TYR A 103 -10.85 1.19 -1.26
C TYR A 103 -10.84 2.56 -1.94
N TYR A 104 -9.92 3.46 -1.56
CA TYR A 104 -9.75 4.76 -2.22
C TYR A 104 -9.54 4.61 -3.73
N TRP A 105 -8.57 3.78 -4.15
CA TRP A 105 -8.29 3.60 -5.57
C TRP A 105 -9.46 2.94 -6.30
N PHE A 106 -10.09 1.94 -5.69
CA PHE A 106 -11.23 1.27 -6.30
C PHE A 106 -12.42 2.23 -6.45
N GLU A 107 -12.73 3.04 -5.43
CA GLU A 107 -13.76 4.07 -5.50
C GLU A 107 -13.48 5.08 -6.63
N LYS A 108 -12.23 5.58 -6.73
CA LYS A 108 -11.83 6.49 -7.82
C LYS A 108 -11.95 5.84 -9.19
N MET A 109 -11.61 4.55 -9.34
CA MET A 109 -11.79 3.82 -10.59
C MET A 109 -13.26 3.80 -11.01
N ILE A 110 -14.15 3.38 -10.12
CA ILE A 110 -15.59 3.28 -10.40
C ILE A 110 -16.19 4.66 -10.72
N GLN A 111 -15.84 5.70 -9.95
CA GLN A 111 -16.28 7.09 -10.21
C GLN A 111 -15.84 7.60 -11.59
N ASN A 112 -14.68 7.15 -12.08
CA ASN A 112 -14.16 7.51 -13.40
C ASN A 112 -14.57 6.52 -14.50
N LYS A 113 -15.58 5.68 -14.25
CA LYS A 113 -16.10 4.67 -15.20
C LYS A 113 -15.03 3.66 -15.66
N VAL A 114 -14.07 3.37 -14.80
CA VAL A 114 -13.10 2.28 -14.98
C VAL A 114 -13.58 1.09 -14.16
N PHE A 115 -14.00 0.02 -14.84
CA PHE A 115 -14.55 -1.18 -14.23
C PHE A 115 -13.61 -2.37 -14.51
N PRO A 116 -12.70 -2.72 -13.58
CA PRO A 116 -11.85 -3.90 -13.74
C PRO A 116 -12.69 -5.17 -13.84
N SER A 117 -12.27 -6.09 -14.70
CA SER A 117 -12.82 -7.46 -14.74
C SER A 117 -12.51 -8.21 -13.45
N LEU A 118 -11.28 -8.05 -12.95
CA LEU A 118 -10.78 -8.73 -11.75
C LEU A 118 -10.03 -7.75 -10.84
N VAL A 119 -10.35 -7.78 -9.56
CA VAL A 119 -9.56 -7.14 -8.50
C VAL A 119 -8.88 -8.22 -7.68
N ILE A 120 -7.55 -8.18 -7.64
CA ILE A 120 -6.71 -8.99 -6.75
C ILE A 120 -6.47 -8.15 -5.50
N PHE A 121 -7.20 -8.41 -4.44
CA PHE A 121 -7.11 -7.65 -3.20
C PHE A 121 -6.30 -8.43 -2.17
N THR A 122 -5.00 -8.15 -2.11
CA THR A 122 -4.09 -8.81 -1.20
C THR A 122 -4.11 -8.13 0.16
N ILE A 123 -4.45 -8.91 1.17
CA ILE A 123 -4.62 -8.43 2.54
C ILE A 123 -3.86 -9.32 3.49
N SER A 124 -3.21 -8.71 4.49
CA SER A 124 -2.55 -9.43 5.56
C SER A 124 -3.01 -8.93 6.95
N PRO A 125 -2.80 -9.72 8.01
CA PRO A 125 -3.13 -9.35 9.38
C PRO A 125 -2.47 -8.04 9.85
N GLU A 126 -1.25 -7.77 9.39
CA GLU A 126 -0.52 -6.55 9.72
C GLU A 126 -1.23 -5.28 9.23
N GLY A 127 -2.02 -5.37 8.16
CA GLY A 127 -2.83 -4.25 7.70
C GLY A 127 -4.07 -3.99 8.56
N PHE A 128 -4.29 -4.80 9.62
CA PHE A 128 -5.45 -4.77 10.52
C PHE A 128 -5.02 -4.56 11.97
N THR A 129 -3.80 -4.09 12.23
CA THR A 129 -3.39 -3.66 13.57
C THR A 129 -3.33 -2.14 13.64
N ASP A 130 -3.86 -1.59 14.73
CA ASP A 130 -3.78 -0.15 15.04
C ASP A 130 -2.40 0.24 15.62
N SER A 131 -1.61 -0.76 16.04
CA SER A 131 -0.34 -0.55 16.77
C SER A 131 0.73 0.24 16.02
N LEU A 132 0.58 0.45 14.71
CA LEU A 132 1.57 1.10 13.85
C LEU A 132 1.04 2.35 13.14
N ARG A 133 -0.17 2.82 13.47
CA ARG A 133 -0.78 4.02 12.87
C ARG A 133 -0.73 3.98 11.33
N LEU A 134 -1.12 2.84 10.78
CA LEU A 134 -1.07 2.57 9.33
C LEU A 134 -2.05 3.43 8.53
N VAL A 135 -2.99 4.10 9.20
CA VAL A 135 -3.90 5.04 8.55
C VAL A 135 -3.26 6.43 8.45
N HIS A 136 -2.54 6.93 9.46
CA HIS A 136 -1.98 8.29 9.42
C HIS A 136 -0.99 8.53 8.26
N SER A 137 0.23 7.99 8.30
CA SER A 137 1.24 8.31 7.26
C SER A 137 0.94 7.68 5.88
N PRO A 138 0.66 6.37 5.75
CA PRO A 138 0.46 5.75 4.44
C PRO A 138 -0.79 6.27 3.70
N VAL A 139 -1.86 6.56 4.44
CA VAL A 139 -3.16 6.89 3.86
C VAL A 139 -3.41 8.39 3.90
N LEU A 140 -3.63 8.97 5.08
CA LEU A 140 -4.09 10.36 5.23
C LEU A 140 -3.07 11.39 4.73
N ARG A 141 -1.79 11.05 4.81
CA ARG A 141 -0.72 11.95 4.43
C ARG A 141 -0.24 11.76 2.99
N LEU A 142 -0.08 10.52 2.54
CA LEU A 142 0.55 10.22 1.26
C LEU A 142 -0.40 9.68 0.19
N GLY A 143 -1.40 8.90 0.58
CA GLY A 143 -2.10 8.02 -0.36
C GLY A 143 -3.43 8.51 -0.90
N VAL A 144 -4.18 9.33 -0.14
CA VAL A 144 -5.54 9.74 -0.50
C VAL A 144 -5.67 11.25 -0.62
N ASP A 145 -6.66 11.70 -1.39
CA ASP A 145 -6.95 13.12 -1.54
C ASP A 145 -7.88 13.67 -0.44
N LYS A 146 -7.93 15.01 -0.34
CA LYS A 146 -8.74 15.71 0.66
C LYS A 146 -10.24 15.42 0.56
N GLU A 147 -10.73 15.16 -0.65
CA GLU A 147 -12.14 14.83 -0.88
C GLU A 147 -12.49 13.52 -0.17
N PHE A 148 -11.66 12.49 -0.35
CA PHE A 148 -11.82 11.20 0.31
C PHE A 148 -11.67 11.31 1.83
N ILE A 149 -10.67 12.08 2.31
CA ILE A 149 -10.46 12.33 3.74
C ILE A 149 -11.71 12.94 4.37
N ASN A 150 -12.26 13.99 3.76
CA ASN A 150 -13.45 14.66 4.28
C ASN A 150 -14.67 13.73 4.28
N LYS A 151 -14.83 12.92 3.23
CA LYS A 151 -15.96 11.99 3.09
C LYS A 151 -15.99 10.91 4.17
N TYR A 152 -14.82 10.42 4.58
CA TYR A 152 -14.70 9.32 5.53
C TYR A 152 -14.08 9.72 6.87
N TRP A 153 -14.03 11.03 7.17
CA TRP A 153 -13.36 11.59 8.34
C TRP A 153 -13.77 10.89 9.64
N GLU A 154 -15.06 10.68 9.85
CA GLU A 154 -15.58 10.05 11.08
C GLU A 154 -15.25 8.56 11.22
N LEU A 155 -14.76 7.91 10.16
CA LEU A 155 -14.35 6.51 10.21
C LEU A 155 -12.87 6.35 10.56
N PHE A 156 -12.08 7.43 10.59
CA PHE A 156 -10.66 7.33 10.91
C PHE A 156 -10.44 7.28 12.44
N PRO A 157 -9.47 6.49 12.92
CA PRO A 157 -9.13 6.47 14.34
C PRO A 157 -8.81 7.87 14.86
N GLU A 158 -9.20 8.16 16.11
CA GLU A 158 -9.05 9.49 16.71
C GLU A 158 -7.60 9.96 16.73
N ASP A 159 -6.67 9.07 17.08
CA ASP A 159 -5.23 9.34 17.07
C ASP A 159 -4.74 9.75 15.67
N ASP A 160 -5.15 9.03 14.61
CA ASP A 160 -4.75 9.36 13.24
C ASP A 160 -5.34 10.70 12.77
N ARG A 161 -6.58 11.03 13.20
CA ARG A 161 -7.20 12.33 12.93
C ARG A 161 -6.44 13.47 13.61
N HIS A 162 -6.05 13.27 14.87
CA HIS A 162 -5.28 14.25 15.63
C HIS A 162 -3.91 14.49 14.99
N GLU A 163 -3.20 13.43 14.62
CA GLU A 163 -1.91 13.54 13.93
C GLU A 163 -2.03 14.21 12.55
N TYR A 164 -3.11 13.93 11.79
CA TYR A 164 -3.38 14.63 10.54
C TYR A 164 -3.59 16.14 10.75
N ILE A 165 -4.31 16.55 11.80
CA ILE A 165 -4.48 17.96 12.16
C ILE A 165 -3.13 18.59 12.51
N LEU A 166 -2.31 17.91 13.31
CA LEU A 166 -0.96 18.38 13.66
C LEU A 166 -0.07 18.58 12.43
N ASP A 167 -0.15 17.67 11.44
CA ASP A 167 0.59 17.79 10.19
C ASP A 167 0.13 18.97 9.31
N LYS A 168 -1.12 19.44 9.48
CA LYS A 168 -1.59 20.69 8.86
C LYS A 168 -1.19 21.94 9.63
N LEU A 169 -1.06 21.86 10.94
CA LEU A 169 -0.62 22.97 11.79
C LEU A 169 0.89 23.20 11.72
N ILE A 170 1.69 22.14 11.57
CA ILE A 170 3.15 22.19 11.49
C ILE A 170 3.58 21.53 10.17
N ALA A 171 3.82 22.35 9.15
CA ALA A 171 4.03 21.92 7.78
C ALA A 171 5.30 21.08 7.62
N LEU A 172 6.36 21.33 8.38
CA LEU A 172 7.57 20.52 8.39
C LEU A 172 7.28 19.05 8.73
N ARG A 173 6.30 18.79 9.62
CA ARG A 173 5.91 17.43 9.97
C ARG A 173 5.43 16.67 8.74
N SER A 174 4.70 17.33 7.83
CA SER A 174 4.16 16.76 6.59
C SER A 174 5.20 16.39 5.53
N VAL A 175 6.45 16.84 5.68
CA VAL A 175 7.52 16.63 4.69
C VAL A 175 8.45 15.44 5.00
N GLU A 176 8.42 14.89 6.22
CA GLU A 176 9.11 13.62 6.59
C GLU A 176 10.61 13.66 6.27
N VAL A 177 11.31 14.65 6.85
CA VAL A 177 12.73 14.85 6.56
C VAL A 177 13.59 13.66 6.99
N ASP A 178 14.04 12.89 6.01
CA ASP A 178 15.05 11.87 6.19
C ASP A 178 16.43 12.52 6.01
N TYR A 179 16.98 12.98 7.13
CA TYR A 179 18.31 13.59 7.17
C TYR A 179 19.40 12.63 6.70
N LYS A 180 19.26 11.31 6.89
CA LYS A 180 20.26 10.33 6.45
C LYS A 180 20.24 10.24 4.93
N LEU A 181 19.06 10.16 4.32
CA LEU A 181 18.93 10.16 2.87
C LEU A 181 19.42 11.49 2.27
N MET A 182 19.06 12.62 2.88
CA MET A 182 19.50 13.94 2.43
C MET A 182 21.02 14.05 2.42
N LEU A 183 21.67 13.64 3.51
CA LEU A 183 23.13 13.62 3.59
C LEU A 183 23.76 12.65 2.58
N SER A 184 23.16 11.48 2.38
CA SER A 184 23.62 10.50 1.39
C SER A 184 23.56 11.07 -0.03
N ARG A 185 22.40 11.62 -0.42
CA ARG A 185 22.20 12.24 -1.73
C ARG A 185 23.10 13.45 -1.94
N LEU A 186 23.30 14.27 -0.91
CA LEU A 186 24.24 15.40 -0.99
C LEU A 186 25.66 14.90 -1.26
N LYS A 187 26.14 13.88 -0.53
CA LYS A 187 27.48 13.30 -0.71
C LYS A 187 27.68 12.67 -2.09
N ASN A 188 26.63 12.08 -2.64
CA ASN A 188 26.69 11.38 -3.94
C ASN A 188 26.34 12.27 -5.14
N GLY A 189 25.98 13.54 -4.95
CA GLY A 189 25.52 14.41 -6.04
C GLY A 189 24.12 14.07 -6.58
N GLU A 190 23.29 13.39 -5.80
CA GLU A 190 21.99 12.82 -6.17
C GLU A 190 20.79 13.62 -5.63
N LEU A 191 21.00 14.88 -5.22
CA LEU A 191 19.90 15.75 -4.74
C LEU A 191 18.82 15.94 -5.80
N ASN A 192 19.15 15.84 -7.08
CA ASN A 192 18.17 15.92 -8.14
C ASN A 192 17.14 14.75 -8.12
N GLN A 193 17.41 13.63 -7.44
CA GLN A 193 16.47 12.51 -7.31
C GLN A 193 15.27 12.80 -6.38
N TYR A 194 15.27 13.96 -5.71
CA TYR A 194 14.07 14.50 -5.05
C TYR A 194 12.99 14.89 -6.06
N ASP A 195 13.36 15.20 -7.31
CA ASP A 195 12.44 15.45 -8.42
C ASP A 195 11.95 14.11 -9.00
N PRO A 196 10.62 13.88 -9.11
CA PRO A 196 10.08 12.63 -9.64
C PRO A 196 10.52 12.31 -11.06
N SER A 197 10.80 13.32 -11.88
CA SER A 197 11.26 13.15 -13.27
C SER A 197 12.69 12.59 -13.37
N LYS A 198 13.48 12.73 -12.30
CA LYS A 198 14.88 12.31 -12.22
C LYS A 198 15.07 11.10 -11.30
N ASN A 199 13.98 10.56 -10.76
CA ASN A 199 14.02 9.43 -9.84
C ASN A 199 13.94 8.09 -10.60
N ALA A 200 15.00 7.28 -10.50
CA ALA A 200 15.09 6.00 -11.22
C ALA A 200 13.99 5.00 -10.80
N TYR A 201 13.63 4.95 -9.51
CA TYR A 201 12.55 4.08 -9.04
C TYR A 201 11.20 4.47 -9.64
N MET A 202 10.92 5.77 -9.71
CA MET A 202 9.72 6.29 -10.37
C MET A 202 9.65 5.86 -11.84
N ALA A 203 10.77 5.93 -12.56
CA ALA A 203 10.86 5.51 -13.96
C ALA A 203 10.57 4.01 -14.13
N ILE A 204 11.13 3.16 -13.26
CA ILE A 204 10.91 1.70 -13.28
C ILE A 204 9.43 1.36 -13.04
N LEU A 205 8.83 1.91 -11.98
CA LEU A 205 7.40 1.68 -11.67
C LEU A 205 6.50 2.14 -12.82
N ASN A 206 6.85 3.25 -13.45
CA ASN A 206 6.15 3.81 -14.60
C ASN A 206 6.22 2.94 -15.87
N LEU A 207 7.37 2.28 -16.10
CA LEU A 207 7.55 1.38 -17.23
C LEU A 207 6.70 0.11 -17.10
N TYR A 208 6.51 -0.36 -15.87
CA TYR A 208 5.93 -1.66 -15.59
C TYR A 208 4.54 -1.60 -14.92
N LYS A 209 3.72 -0.60 -15.28
CA LYS A 209 2.33 -0.48 -14.80
C LYS A 209 2.18 -0.59 -13.26
N GLY A 210 3.18 -0.12 -12.54
CA GLY A 210 3.24 -0.10 -11.08
C GLY A 210 3.80 -1.34 -10.40
N GLU A 211 4.08 -2.44 -11.11
CA GLU A 211 4.65 -3.64 -10.51
C GLU A 211 6.12 -3.41 -10.07
N GLN A 212 6.57 -4.17 -9.09
CA GLN A 212 7.96 -4.19 -8.65
C GLN A 212 8.46 -5.62 -8.57
N LEU A 213 9.59 -5.85 -9.25
CA LEU A 213 10.26 -7.15 -9.31
C LEU A 213 11.62 -7.15 -8.57
N ALA A 214 11.82 -6.21 -7.64
CA ALA A 214 13.05 -6.09 -6.86
C ALA A 214 13.19 -7.18 -5.78
N TYR A 215 12.08 -7.71 -5.25
CA TYR A 215 12.07 -8.76 -4.22
C TYR A 215 12.24 -10.17 -4.79
N THR A 216 13.32 -10.38 -5.54
CA THR A 216 13.63 -11.68 -6.16
C THR A 216 14.69 -12.39 -5.35
N ALA A 217 14.35 -13.59 -4.86
CA ALA A 217 15.29 -14.51 -4.25
C ALA A 217 15.26 -15.85 -4.99
N PHE A 218 16.45 -16.39 -5.28
CA PHE A 218 16.62 -17.68 -5.97
C PHE A 218 16.80 -18.84 -4.98
N VAL A 219 17.22 -18.53 -3.75
CA VAL A 219 17.41 -19.48 -2.64
C VAL A 219 16.95 -18.82 -1.34
N ASN A 220 16.53 -19.63 -0.38
CA ASN A 220 16.15 -19.14 0.95
C ASN A 220 17.38 -18.95 1.84
N ASP A 221 17.63 -17.71 2.26
CA ASP A 221 18.60 -17.39 3.30
C ASP A 221 17.98 -17.65 4.68
N ILE A 222 18.10 -18.88 5.16
CA ILE A 222 17.42 -19.35 6.39
C ILE A 222 17.74 -18.49 7.61
N PRO A 223 19.02 -18.17 7.94
CA PRO A 223 19.33 -17.31 9.08
C PRO A 223 18.66 -15.93 9.01
N ARG A 224 18.66 -15.32 7.81
CA ARG A 224 17.99 -14.03 7.61
C ARG A 224 16.48 -14.15 7.79
N LEU A 225 15.85 -15.18 7.22
CA LEU A 225 14.40 -15.40 7.30
C LEU A 225 13.92 -15.65 8.74
N GLU A 226 14.70 -16.39 9.53
CA GLU A 226 14.39 -16.61 10.96
C GLU A 226 14.52 -15.30 11.75
N SER A 227 15.59 -14.54 11.54
CA SER A 227 15.80 -13.23 12.15
C SER A 227 14.68 -12.24 11.79
N ASP A 228 14.30 -12.18 10.51
CA ASP A 228 13.19 -11.34 10.04
C ASP A 228 11.85 -11.75 10.65
N SER A 229 11.61 -13.05 10.84
CA SER A 229 10.38 -13.55 11.50
C SER A 229 10.28 -13.05 12.94
N LEU A 230 11.38 -13.09 13.70
CA LEU A 230 11.44 -12.55 15.05
C LEU A 230 11.24 -11.03 15.09
N ARG A 231 11.81 -10.31 14.13
CA ARG A 231 11.62 -8.85 14.00
C ARG A 231 10.16 -8.52 13.71
N MET A 232 9.52 -9.23 12.78
CA MET A 232 8.11 -9.05 12.43
C MET A 232 7.19 -9.34 13.62
N ARG A 233 7.45 -10.40 14.38
CA ARG A 233 6.74 -10.70 15.62
C ARG A 233 6.76 -9.51 16.59
N LYS A 234 7.96 -8.98 16.87
CA LYS A 234 8.13 -7.84 17.80
C LYS A 234 7.40 -6.59 17.31
N LEU A 235 7.39 -6.36 15.99
CA LEU A 235 6.84 -5.14 15.41
C LEU A 235 5.32 -5.15 15.31
N TYR A 236 4.72 -6.27 14.90
CA TYR A 236 3.30 -6.34 14.56
C TYR A 236 2.47 -7.18 15.54
N PHE A 237 3.09 -8.11 16.26
CA PHE A 237 2.36 -9.19 16.93
C PHE A 237 2.46 -9.21 18.45
N SER A 238 3.45 -8.54 19.05
CA SER A 238 3.61 -8.51 20.51
C SER A 238 2.40 -7.97 21.28
N ASN A 239 1.55 -7.15 20.65
CA ASN A 239 0.28 -6.66 21.19
C ASN A 239 -0.79 -6.61 20.09
N TYR A 240 -0.91 -7.69 19.30
CA TYR A 240 -1.82 -7.69 18.15
C TYR A 240 -3.27 -7.46 18.59
N LYS A 241 -3.84 -6.33 18.15
CA LYS A 241 -5.26 -6.02 18.32
C LYS A 241 -5.84 -5.68 16.96
N VAL A 242 -6.90 -6.39 16.61
CA VAL A 242 -7.60 -6.18 15.36
C VAL A 242 -8.29 -4.81 15.35
N ASP A 243 -7.89 -3.96 14.43
CA ASP A 243 -8.56 -2.72 14.05
C ASP A 243 -9.79 -3.04 13.18
N LYS A 244 -10.97 -2.69 13.70
CA LYS A 244 -12.24 -2.89 13.00
C LYS A 244 -12.44 -1.90 11.85
N THR A 245 -11.74 -0.77 11.85
CA THR A 245 -11.80 0.23 10.78
C THR A 245 -11.45 -0.40 9.42
N GLN A 246 -10.44 -1.26 9.40
CA GLN A 246 -9.99 -1.91 8.16
C GLN A 246 -10.99 -2.95 7.64
N PHE A 247 -11.78 -3.57 8.52
CA PHE A 247 -12.93 -4.38 8.11
C PHE A 247 -14.02 -3.54 7.46
N VAL A 248 -14.30 -2.34 7.98
CA VAL A 248 -15.29 -1.42 7.38
C VAL A 248 -14.90 -1.06 5.95
N PHE A 249 -13.64 -0.71 5.70
CA PHE A 249 -13.18 -0.38 4.35
C PHE A 249 -13.08 -1.58 3.41
N THR A 250 -12.76 -2.76 3.96
CA THR A 250 -12.86 -4.02 3.22
C THR A 250 -14.30 -4.28 2.77
N GLU A 251 -15.26 -4.11 3.67
CA GLU A 251 -16.70 -4.26 3.37
C GLU A 251 -17.15 -3.27 2.31
N LYS A 252 -16.78 -1.99 2.43
CA LYS A 252 -17.11 -0.96 1.44
C LYS A 252 -16.56 -1.28 0.05
N LEU A 253 -15.34 -1.82 -0.05
CA LEU A 253 -14.77 -2.26 -1.33
C LEU A 253 -15.57 -3.41 -1.94
N LEU A 254 -15.88 -4.44 -1.14
CA LEU A 254 -16.63 -5.61 -1.60
C LEU A 254 -18.06 -5.24 -2.01
N GLU A 255 -18.73 -4.38 -1.24
CA GLU A 255 -20.05 -3.86 -1.56
C GLU A 255 -20.03 -3.06 -2.87
N LEU A 256 -19.06 -2.15 -3.03
CA LEU A 256 -18.93 -1.37 -4.26
C LEU A 256 -18.66 -2.29 -5.46
N ALA A 257 -17.87 -3.34 -5.27
CA ALA A 257 -17.57 -4.29 -6.34
C ALA A 257 -18.79 -5.11 -6.74
N GLN A 258 -19.55 -5.63 -5.78
CA GLN A 258 -20.79 -6.36 -6.02
C GLN A 258 -21.81 -5.49 -6.77
N LYS A 259 -22.00 -4.24 -6.36
CA LYS A 259 -22.92 -3.28 -7.01
C LYS A 259 -22.56 -3.00 -8.47
N ASN A 260 -21.28 -3.12 -8.83
CA ASN A 260 -20.79 -2.82 -10.18
C ASN A 260 -20.38 -4.07 -10.97
N GLY A 261 -20.73 -5.27 -10.49
CA GLY A 261 -20.42 -6.53 -11.18
C GLY A 261 -18.92 -6.82 -11.32
N VAL A 262 -18.07 -6.26 -10.44
CA VAL A 262 -16.62 -6.48 -10.45
C VAL A 262 -16.29 -7.69 -9.56
N THR A 263 -15.56 -8.66 -10.10
CA THR A 263 -15.08 -9.80 -9.29
C THR A 263 -13.88 -9.40 -8.44
N VAL A 264 -13.95 -9.68 -7.14
CA VAL A 264 -12.85 -9.47 -6.19
C VAL A 264 -12.39 -10.81 -5.66
N PHE A 265 -11.09 -11.08 -5.79
CA PHE A 265 -10.42 -12.16 -5.09
C PHE A 265 -9.60 -11.56 -3.96
N VAL A 266 -10.03 -11.84 -2.73
CA VAL A 266 -9.28 -11.46 -1.54
C VAL A 266 -8.22 -12.52 -1.29
N THR A 267 -6.96 -12.13 -1.21
CA THR A 267 -5.84 -13.08 -1.08
C THR A 267 -5.03 -12.82 0.18
N TRP A 268 -4.73 -13.87 0.95
CA TRP A 268 -3.75 -13.80 2.03
C TRP A 268 -2.38 -14.27 1.52
N PRO A 269 -1.37 -13.38 1.44
CA PRO A 269 -0.05 -13.76 0.94
C PRO A 269 0.59 -14.84 1.80
N LYS A 270 1.36 -15.73 1.17
CA LYS A 270 2.12 -16.75 1.91
C LYS A 270 3.31 -16.10 2.59
N VAL A 271 3.56 -16.50 3.83
CA VAL A 271 4.71 -16.05 4.62
C VAL A 271 5.63 -17.21 4.95
N TYR A 272 6.85 -16.89 5.36
CA TYR A 272 7.81 -17.90 5.79
C TYR A 272 7.25 -18.70 6.98
N LYS A 273 7.58 -19.99 7.04
CA LYS A 273 7.01 -20.94 8.00
C LYS A 273 7.16 -20.48 9.47
N GLU A 274 8.27 -19.83 9.83
CA GLU A 274 8.48 -19.36 11.21
C GLU A 274 7.59 -18.16 11.53
N LEU A 275 7.40 -17.22 10.60
CA LEU A 275 6.43 -16.14 10.77
C LEU A 275 4.99 -16.68 10.84
N ARG A 276 4.67 -17.72 10.07
CA ARG A 276 3.35 -18.38 10.12
C ARG A 276 3.07 -18.97 11.51
N LYS A 277 4.06 -19.57 12.18
CA LYS A 277 3.89 -20.06 13.56
C LYS A 277 3.52 -18.94 14.52
N GLU A 278 4.04 -17.73 14.32
CA GLU A 278 3.66 -16.57 15.15
C GLU A 278 2.20 -16.16 14.91
N TYR A 279 1.71 -16.21 13.66
CA TYR A 279 0.27 -16.01 13.39
C TYR A 279 -0.62 -17.02 14.11
N GLU A 280 -0.17 -18.28 14.19
CA GLU A 280 -0.90 -19.34 14.89
C GLU A 280 -0.92 -19.13 16.41
N LYS A 281 0.23 -18.73 17.00
CA LYS A 281 0.33 -18.40 18.43
C LYS A 281 -0.61 -17.25 18.82
N GLU A 282 -0.66 -16.20 18.01
CA GLU A 282 -1.52 -15.04 18.24
C GLU A 282 -2.98 -15.26 17.77
N LYS A 283 -3.36 -16.49 17.42
CA LYS A 283 -4.71 -16.87 16.99
C LYS A 283 -5.25 -16.04 15.81
N VAL A 284 -4.38 -15.49 14.96
CA VAL A 284 -4.73 -14.66 13.78
C VAL A 284 -5.73 -15.38 12.87
N LYS A 285 -5.57 -16.70 12.69
CA LYS A 285 -6.50 -17.54 11.92
C LYS A 285 -7.94 -17.47 12.45
N VAL A 286 -8.12 -17.41 13.76
CA VAL A 286 -9.45 -17.36 14.37
C VAL A 286 -10.01 -15.95 14.31
N VAL A 287 -9.24 -14.95 14.77
CA VAL A 287 -9.76 -13.58 14.97
C VAL A 287 -9.82 -12.75 13.71
N TRP A 288 -8.98 -13.05 12.71
CA TRP A 288 -8.90 -12.26 11.48
C TRP A 288 -9.35 -13.06 10.26
N GLN A 289 -8.80 -14.27 10.03
CA GLN A 289 -9.14 -15.04 8.83
C GLN A 289 -10.61 -15.49 8.84
N GLY A 290 -11.15 -15.89 9.99
CA GLY A 290 -12.55 -16.31 10.13
C GLY A 290 -13.53 -15.19 9.76
N GLU A 291 -13.35 -14.02 10.36
CA GLU A 291 -14.16 -12.83 10.09
C GLU A 291 -14.03 -12.38 8.63
N LEU A 292 -12.81 -12.37 8.09
CA LEU A 292 -12.57 -11.98 6.69
C LEU A 292 -13.23 -12.95 5.70
N LYS A 293 -13.17 -14.27 5.95
CA LYS A 293 -13.86 -15.27 5.11
C LYS A 293 -15.38 -15.07 5.12
N GLN A 294 -15.96 -14.83 6.29
CA GLN A 294 -17.40 -14.56 6.40
C GLN A 294 -17.79 -13.29 5.65
N LEU A 295 -17.02 -12.21 5.84
CA LEU A 295 -17.23 -10.94 5.16
C LEU A 295 -17.13 -11.09 3.64
N VAL A 296 -16.09 -11.75 3.14
CA VAL A 296 -15.89 -11.97 1.70
C VAL A 296 -17.02 -12.82 1.10
N GLY A 297 -17.44 -13.88 1.82
CA GLY A 297 -18.54 -14.75 1.39
C GLY A 297 -19.90 -14.04 1.35
N LYS A 298 -20.16 -13.11 2.28
CA LYS A 298 -21.39 -12.27 2.30
C LYS A 298 -21.62 -11.53 0.98
N TYR A 299 -20.55 -11.15 0.29
CA TYR A 299 -20.62 -10.42 -0.99
C TYR A 299 -20.47 -11.33 -2.23
N GLY A 300 -20.49 -12.66 -2.06
CA GLY A 300 -20.31 -13.62 -3.16
C GLY A 300 -18.90 -13.63 -3.75
N MET A 301 -17.91 -13.09 -3.01
CA MET A 301 -16.52 -13.02 -3.43
C MET A 301 -15.73 -14.22 -2.88
N LYS A 302 -14.52 -14.45 -3.41
CA LYS A 302 -13.69 -15.58 -2.97
C LYS A 302 -12.48 -15.12 -2.15
N PHE A 303 -12.18 -15.89 -1.11
CA PHE A 303 -10.99 -15.72 -0.28
C PHE A 303 -9.98 -16.85 -0.55
N TYR A 304 -8.78 -16.50 -0.99
CA TYR A 304 -7.70 -17.44 -1.27
C TYR A 304 -6.55 -17.28 -0.28
N ASN A 305 -6.21 -18.37 0.42
CA ASN A 305 -5.08 -18.39 1.34
C ASN A 305 -3.85 -18.98 0.68
N PHE A 306 -2.92 -18.14 0.22
CA PHE A 306 -1.71 -18.63 -0.45
C PHE A 306 -0.79 -19.46 0.43
N ASN A 307 -0.92 -19.34 1.77
CA ASN A 307 -0.25 -20.22 2.73
C ASN A 307 -0.69 -21.69 2.59
N GLU A 308 -1.87 -21.95 2.03
CA GLU A 308 -2.46 -23.30 1.91
C GLU A 308 -2.47 -23.80 0.46
N ILE A 309 -2.55 -22.91 -0.54
CA ILE A 309 -2.78 -23.34 -1.94
C ILE A 309 -1.53 -23.30 -2.84
N THR A 310 -0.52 -22.48 -2.53
CA THR A 310 0.67 -22.36 -3.40
C THR A 310 1.77 -23.34 -3.00
N LYS A 311 2.44 -23.92 -3.99
CA LYS A 311 3.57 -24.82 -3.78
C LYS A 311 4.90 -24.08 -3.65
N CYS A 312 5.04 -22.91 -4.29
CA CYS A 312 6.27 -22.13 -4.23
C CYS A 312 6.66 -21.75 -2.78
N ASP A 313 7.89 -22.07 -2.40
CA ASP A 313 8.44 -21.86 -1.05
C ASP A 313 9.76 -21.06 -1.10
N LEU A 314 9.78 -20.01 -1.92
CA LEU A 314 10.91 -19.07 -2.01
C LEU A 314 10.53 -17.72 -1.43
N PHE A 315 11.41 -17.15 -0.60
CA PHE A 315 11.17 -15.94 0.16
C PHE A 315 12.31 -14.94 0.00
N TYR A 316 11.96 -13.67 -0.18
CA TYR A 316 12.93 -12.57 -0.16
C TYR A 316 13.25 -12.14 1.28
N ASP A 317 12.21 -12.11 2.12
CA ASP A 317 12.29 -11.98 3.57
C ASP A 317 11.15 -12.78 4.22
N ALA A 318 11.05 -12.78 5.54
CA ALA A 318 10.05 -13.58 6.26
C ALA A 318 8.59 -13.29 5.84
N SER A 319 8.30 -12.07 5.39
CA SER A 319 6.97 -11.58 5.05
C SER A 319 6.69 -11.54 3.54
N HIS A 320 7.72 -11.40 2.70
CA HIS A 320 7.61 -11.29 1.25
C HIS A 320 8.09 -12.56 0.55
N GLN A 321 7.19 -13.21 -0.19
CA GLN A 321 7.60 -14.24 -1.16
C GLN A 321 8.47 -13.66 -2.25
N SER A 322 9.37 -14.50 -2.79
CA SER A 322 10.12 -14.18 -4.00
C SER A 322 9.16 -13.93 -5.16
N ASN A 323 9.47 -12.94 -6.01
CA ASN A 323 8.69 -12.65 -7.21
C ASN A 323 8.54 -13.85 -8.15
N LEU A 324 9.45 -14.82 -8.08
CA LEU A 324 9.38 -16.07 -8.84
C LEU A 324 8.09 -16.87 -8.52
N CYS A 325 7.56 -16.75 -7.30
CA CYS A 325 6.32 -17.42 -6.88
C CYS A 325 5.05 -16.79 -7.48
N PHE A 326 5.11 -15.52 -7.90
CA PHE A 326 3.91 -14.81 -8.38
C PHE A 326 3.43 -15.29 -9.74
N LYS A 327 4.30 -15.94 -10.53
CA LYS A 327 3.90 -16.60 -11.78
C LYS A 327 2.86 -17.69 -11.51
N GLU A 328 3.03 -18.52 -10.49
CA GLU A 328 2.05 -19.53 -10.08
C GLU A 328 0.74 -18.84 -9.64
N GLN A 329 0.84 -17.85 -8.77
CA GLN A 329 -0.31 -17.20 -8.14
C GLN A 329 -1.19 -16.45 -9.13
N ILE A 330 -0.61 -15.62 -9.99
CA ILE A 330 -1.42 -14.79 -10.89
C ILE A 330 -2.12 -15.64 -11.97
N ASN A 331 -1.47 -16.70 -12.45
CA ASN A 331 -2.12 -17.61 -13.41
C ASN A 331 -3.25 -18.39 -12.74
N PHE A 332 -3.04 -18.88 -11.51
CA PHE A 332 -4.10 -19.49 -10.71
C PHE A 332 -5.32 -18.56 -10.56
N LEU A 333 -5.11 -17.29 -10.19
CA LEU A 333 -6.22 -16.34 -10.01
C LEU A 333 -6.94 -16.05 -11.33
N VAL A 334 -6.21 -15.89 -12.44
CA VAL A 334 -6.84 -15.66 -13.75
C VAL A 334 -7.66 -16.87 -14.21
N GLU A 335 -7.14 -18.08 -14.02
CA GLU A 335 -7.84 -19.33 -14.34
C GLU A 335 -9.08 -19.51 -13.47
N GLU A 336 -8.99 -19.19 -12.18
CA GLU A 336 -10.14 -19.22 -11.27
C GLU A 336 -11.23 -18.23 -11.66
N TYR A 337 -10.86 -17.04 -12.15
CA TYR A 337 -11.83 -16.08 -12.66
C TYR A 337 -12.54 -16.61 -13.92
N GLN A 338 -11.81 -17.26 -14.82
CA GLN A 338 -12.37 -17.85 -16.04
C GLN A 338 -13.37 -19.00 -15.78
N LYS A 339 -13.33 -19.63 -14.60
CA LYS A 339 -14.29 -20.68 -14.21
C LYS A 339 -15.60 -20.14 -13.63
N VAL A 340 -15.61 -18.88 -13.18
CA VAL A 340 -16.76 -18.25 -12.50
C VAL A 340 -17.59 -17.41 -13.48
N LYS A 341 -17.03 -17.08 -14.65
CA LYS A 341 -17.75 -16.56 -15.80
C LYS A 341 -18.18 -17.69 -16.72
#